data_AF-A0A7K1EBW0-F1
#
_entry.id   AF-A0A7K1EBW0-F1
#
_cell.length_a   1.000
_cell.length_b   1.000
_cell.length_c   1.000
_cell.angle_alpha   90.00
_cell.angle_beta   90.00
_cell.angle_gamma   90.00
#
_symmetry.space_group_name_H-M   'P 1'
#
loop_
_entity.id
_entity.type
_entity.pdbx_description
1 polymer ?
#
loop_
_entity_poly.entity_id
_entity_poly.type
_entity_poly.pdbx_seq_one_letter_code
_entity_poly.pdbx_strand_id
1 'polypeptide(L)'
;CVILTGAGDVAYCAGGDLNDGWMSGEVTEEAKRIQERLKEDPGVVGKGLLLTHWCTKPIIAVVNGQCMGGGCEMLQATDIRIAEEHATFGVPEVKRGLIAGAGSTMRLKRQIPYAVAMDMLITGRVLDAEEALRWGLVSHIAPSGTGMAKAREIADVICANGPLAVKAAKASVIATGWLPESEAQPIEIGFVSPVMRSEDAKEGMKAFSEKRTPNFQGK
;
A
#
# COMPACT_ATOMS: atom_id res chain seq x y z
N CYS A 1 12.87 0.33 4.55
CA CYS A 1 11.41 0.24 4.27
C CYS A 1 10.65 1.04 5.34
N VAL A 2 9.32 1.03 5.30
CA VAL A 2 8.38 1.57 6.29
C VAL A 2 7.42 0.45 6.66
N ILE A 3 7.06 0.32 7.93
CA ILE A 3 5.97 -0.57 8.38
C ILE A 3 4.80 0.33 8.78
N LEU A 4 3.60 0.02 8.27
CA LEU A 4 2.35 0.75 8.54
C LEU A 4 1.33 -0.18 9.19
N THR A 5 0.81 0.19 10.35
CA THR A 5 -0.18 -0.59 11.12
C THR A 5 -1.12 0.33 11.90
N GLY A 6 -2.27 -0.18 12.35
CA GLY A 6 -3.10 0.50 13.34
C GLY A 6 -2.59 0.28 14.76
N ALA A 7 -2.89 1.19 15.68
CA ALA A 7 -2.66 0.99 17.10
C ALA A 7 -3.75 0.07 17.69
N GLY A 8 -3.40 -0.75 18.68
CA GLY A 8 -4.32 -1.73 19.28
C GLY A 8 -4.48 -2.99 18.42
N ASP A 9 -5.61 -3.67 18.59
CA ASP A 9 -5.93 -4.99 18.00
C ASP A 9 -7.34 -5.05 17.39
N VAL A 10 -8.04 -3.91 17.32
CA VAL A 10 -9.42 -3.84 16.81
C VAL A 10 -9.44 -3.42 15.34
N ALA A 11 -8.68 -2.39 14.98
CA ALA A 11 -8.72 -1.80 13.66
C ALA A 11 -7.32 -1.44 13.19
N TYR A 12 -7.02 -1.83 11.95
CA TYR A 12 -5.95 -1.22 11.18
C TYR A 12 -6.34 0.21 10.82
N CYS A 13 -7.50 0.38 10.19
CA CYS A 13 -8.11 1.66 9.86
C CYS A 13 -9.58 1.44 9.46
N ALA A 14 -10.50 2.11 10.15
CA ALA A 14 -11.94 1.98 9.92
C ALA A 14 -12.48 2.88 8.78
N GLY A 15 -11.62 3.68 8.15
CA GLY A 15 -11.97 4.63 7.09
C GLY A 15 -12.05 6.07 7.59
N GLY A 16 -12.71 6.93 6.80
CA GLY A 16 -12.97 8.32 7.22
C GLY A 16 -13.87 8.37 8.44
N ASP A 17 -13.62 9.33 9.33
CA ASP A 17 -14.49 9.56 10.49
C ASP A 17 -15.84 10.11 10.00
N LEU A 18 -16.92 9.39 10.30
CA LEU A 18 -18.27 9.77 9.88
C LEU A 18 -18.92 10.74 10.89
N ASN A 19 -18.32 10.94 12.07
CA ASN A 19 -18.84 11.77 13.14
C ASN A 19 -18.15 13.13 13.22
N ASP A 20 -17.09 13.36 12.43
CA ASP A 20 -16.33 14.61 12.45
C ASP A 20 -17.06 15.78 11.74
N GLY A 21 -18.14 15.49 11.02
CA GLY A 21 -18.96 16.47 10.31
C GLY A 21 -18.39 16.91 8.96
N TRP A 22 -17.14 16.56 8.64
CA TRP A 22 -16.45 17.00 7.42
C TRP A 22 -17.12 16.45 6.16
N MET A 23 -17.51 15.17 6.18
CA MET A 23 -18.16 14.53 5.03
C MET A 23 -19.68 14.76 4.96
N SER A 24 -20.32 15.08 6.09
CA SER A 24 -21.77 15.33 6.16
C SER A 24 -22.14 16.81 5.92
N GLY A 25 -21.15 17.71 5.91
CA GLY A 25 -21.38 19.15 5.78
C GLY A 25 -21.84 19.81 7.08
N GLU A 26 -21.73 19.10 8.21
CA GLU A 26 -22.01 19.66 9.54
C GLU A 26 -20.94 20.67 9.95
N VAL A 27 -21.35 21.70 10.68
CA VAL A 27 -20.44 22.74 11.18
C VAL A 27 -20.00 22.39 12.59
N THR A 28 -19.13 21.39 12.70
CA THR A 28 -18.43 21.06 13.95
C THR A 28 -17.09 21.82 14.04
N GLU A 29 -16.49 21.91 15.22
CA GLU A 29 -15.14 22.47 15.36
C GLU A 29 -14.09 21.62 14.62
N GLU A 30 -14.29 20.30 14.56
CA GLU A 30 -13.39 19.41 13.83
C GLU A 30 -13.51 19.62 12.31
N ALA A 31 -14.74 19.76 11.78
CA ALA A 31 -14.97 20.08 10.39
C ALA A 31 -14.32 21.41 9.98
N LYS A 32 -14.33 22.42 10.86
CA LYS A 32 -13.62 23.70 10.62
C LYS A 32 -12.10 23.51 10.57
N ARG A 33 -11.52 22.75 11.51
CA ARG A 33 -10.08 22.43 11.50
C ARG A 33 -9.66 21.69 10.24
N ILE A 34 -10.45 20.72 9.81
CA ILE A 34 -10.22 19.97 8.57
C ILE A 34 -10.31 20.91 7.36
N GLN A 35 -11.31 21.80 7.32
CA GLN A 35 -11.44 22.82 6.27
C GLN A 35 -10.23 23.76 6.20
N GLU A 36 -9.74 24.25 7.35
CA GLU A 36 -8.54 25.10 7.40
C GLU A 36 -7.32 24.35 6.88
N ARG A 37 -7.12 23.10 7.34
CA ARG A 37 -6.02 22.26 6.88
C ARG A 37 -6.06 22.00 5.37
N LEU A 38 -7.25 21.84 4.80
CA LEU A 38 -7.44 21.67 3.36
C LEU A 38 -7.23 22.96 2.56
N LYS A 39 -7.46 24.14 3.15
CA LYS A 39 -7.09 25.41 2.52
C LYS A 39 -5.57 25.57 2.47
N GLU A 40 -4.88 25.18 3.55
CA GLU A 40 -3.40 25.22 3.62
C GLU A 40 -2.75 24.21 2.67
N ASP A 41 -3.27 22.98 2.63
CA ASP A 41 -2.80 21.92 1.75
C ASP A 41 -3.99 21.17 1.13
N PRO A 42 -4.49 21.62 -0.03
CA PRO A 42 -5.60 20.97 -0.74
C PRO A 42 -5.32 19.50 -1.08
N GLY A 43 -4.05 19.09 -1.10
CA GLY A 43 -3.63 17.72 -1.40
C GLY A 43 -3.49 16.82 -0.16
N VAL A 44 -3.65 17.33 1.06
CA VAL A 44 -3.30 16.59 2.30
C VAL A 44 -4.02 15.25 2.42
N VAL A 45 -5.30 15.18 2.06
CA VAL A 45 -6.09 13.92 2.10
C VAL A 45 -5.53 12.92 1.07
N GLY A 46 -5.30 13.38 -0.16
CA GLY A 46 -4.72 12.54 -1.22
C GLY A 46 -3.31 12.06 -0.89
N LYS A 47 -2.48 12.88 -0.23
CA LYS A 47 -1.15 12.51 0.24
C LYS A 47 -1.23 11.49 1.37
N GLY A 48 -2.11 11.72 2.36
CA GLY A 48 -2.29 10.84 3.53
C GLY A 48 -2.82 9.46 3.15
N LEU A 49 -3.71 9.39 2.17
CA LEU A 49 -4.26 8.12 1.64
C LEU A 49 -3.35 7.45 0.59
N LEU A 50 -2.14 7.96 0.37
CA LEU A 50 -1.22 7.45 -0.65
C LEU A 50 -1.86 7.40 -2.06
N LEU A 51 -2.76 8.35 -2.34
CA LEU A 51 -3.46 8.48 -3.61
C LEU A 51 -2.65 9.32 -4.59
N THR A 52 -2.17 10.47 -4.16
CA THR A 52 -1.50 11.47 -5.03
C THR A 52 0.00 11.56 -4.81
N HIS A 53 0.52 10.87 -3.78
CA HIS A 53 1.94 10.87 -3.46
C HIS A 53 2.43 9.47 -3.13
N TRP A 54 3.38 8.98 -3.90
CA TRP A 54 3.95 7.65 -3.73
C TRP A 54 5.20 7.69 -2.84
N CYS A 55 5.23 6.86 -1.81
CA CYS A 55 6.43 6.74 -0.97
C CYS A 55 7.56 6.05 -1.73
N THR A 56 8.74 6.67 -1.77
CA THR A 56 9.94 6.07 -2.39
C THR A 56 10.49 4.88 -1.62
N LYS A 57 10.15 4.74 -0.33
CA LYS A 57 10.50 3.57 0.49
C LYS A 57 9.41 2.49 0.31
N PRO A 58 9.78 1.19 0.28
CA PRO A 58 8.79 0.12 0.37
C PRO A 58 7.98 0.22 1.67
N ILE A 59 6.68 0.02 1.58
CA ILE A 59 5.69 0.04 2.65
C ILE A 59 5.19 -1.39 2.85
N ILE A 60 5.42 -1.92 4.05
CA ILE A 60 4.85 -3.17 4.52
C ILE A 60 3.65 -2.81 5.40
N ALA A 61 2.44 -3.16 4.98
CA ALA A 61 1.25 -3.01 5.80
C ALA A 61 1.03 -4.24 6.68
N VAL A 62 0.80 -4.01 7.97
CA VAL A 62 0.33 -5.01 8.92
C VAL A 62 -1.12 -4.67 9.24
N VAL A 63 -2.04 -5.54 8.83
CA VAL A 63 -3.46 -5.36 9.05
C VAL A 63 -3.86 -6.16 10.28
N ASN A 64 -3.82 -5.48 11.42
CA ASN A 64 -4.03 -5.99 12.77
C ASN A 64 -5.50 -5.91 13.24
N GLY A 65 -6.46 -6.00 12.32
CA GLY A 65 -7.88 -5.86 12.62
C GLY A 65 -8.71 -5.39 11.42
N GLN A 66 -9.78 -4.64 11.69
CA GLN A 66 -10.66 -4.10 10.65
C GLN A 66 -9.92 -3.12 9.71
N CYS A 67 -10.06 -3.35 8.40
CA CYS A 67 -9.54 -2.53 7.31
C CYS A 67 -10.70 -2.14 6.37
N MET A 68 -11.30 -0.99 6.62
CA MET A 68 -12.59 -0.61 6.02
C MET A 68 -12.49 0.73 5.27
N GLY A 69 -13.23 0.82 4.17
CA GLY A 69 -13.37 2.04 3.36
C GLY A 69 -12.02 2.67 3.03
N GLY A 70 -11.82 3.94 3.40
CA GLY A 70 -10.55 4.66 3.26
C GLY A 70 -9.30 3.90 3.75
N GLY A 71 -9.42 3.07 4.79
CA GLY A 71 -8.35 2.20 5.27
C GLY A 71 -7.98 1.11 4.27
N CYS A 72 -8.98 0.49 3.64
CA CYS A 72 -8.78 -0.49 2.57
C CYS A 72 -8.28 0.18 1.28
N GLU A 73 -8.71 1.42 1.00
CA GLU A 73 -8.20 2.19 -0.15
C GLU A 73 -6.71 2.52 0.03
N MET A 74 -6.30 2.93 1.23
CA MET A 74 -4.91 3.19 1.59
C MET A 74 -4.07 1.90 1.55
N LEU A 75 -4.62 0.78 2.05
CA LEU A 75 -3.96 -0.53 2.00
C LEU A 75 -3.55 -0.91 0.56
N GLN A 76 -4.42 -0.64 -0.43
CA GLN A 76 -4.15 -0.95 -1.85
C GLN A 76 -2.99 -0.15 -2.45
N ALA A 77 -2.54 0.93 -1.79
CA ALA A 77 -1.37 1.71 -2.18
C ALA A 77 -0.07 1.26 -1.49
N THR A 78 -0.12 0.25 -0.62
CA THR A 78 1.05 -0.37 0.02
C THR A 78 1.61 -1.54 -0.80
N ASP A 79 2.86 -1.93 -0.55
CA ASP A 79 3.60 -2.85 -1.44
C ASP A 79 3.51 -4.32 -0.99
N ILE A 80 3.67 -4.57 0.31
CA ILE A 80 3.60 -5.92 0.90
C ILE A 80 2.56 -5.86 2.02
N ARG A 81 1.66 -6.84 2.05
CA ARG A 81 0.50 -6.81 2.95
C ARG A 81 0.41 -8.08 3.76
N ILE A 82 0.45 -7.93 5.07
CA ILE A 82 0.34 -9.00 6.05
C ILE A 82 -0.99 -8.81 6.77
N ALA A 83 -1.86 -9.81 6.71
CA ALA A 83 -3.07 -9.85 7.52
C ALA A 83 -2.78 -10.61 8.83
N GLU A 84 -3.32 -10.14 9.94
CA GLU A 84 -3.53 -11.04 11.08
C GLU A 84 -4.77 -11.90 10.83
N GLU A 85 -4.82 -13.11 11.41
CA GLU A 85 -5.89 -14.11 11.15
C GLU A 85 -7.31 -13.56 11.32
N HIS A 86 -7.52 -12.65 12.28
CA HIS A 86 -8.81 -12.04 12.57
C HIS A 86 -9.10 -10.77 11.75
N ALA A 87 -8.19 -10.35 10.88
CA ALA A 87 -8.34 -9.15 10.08
C ALA A 87 -9.46 -9.28 9.05
N THR A 88 -10.09 -8.15 8.73
CA THR A 88 -11.19 -8.08 7.77
C THR A 88 -11.02 -6.91 6.82
N PHE A 89 -11.46 -7.07 5.57
CA PHE A 89 -11.19 -6.14 4.48
C PHE A 89 -12.47 -5.77 3.75
N GLY A 90 -12.78 -4.48 3.63
CA GLY A 90 -14.00 -4.05 2.96
C GLY A 90 -13.94 -2.65 2.39
N VAL A 91 -14.75 -2.46 1.34
CA VAL A 91 -15.02 -1.15 0.72
C VAL A 91 -16.54 -0.89 0.80
N PRO A 92 -17.09 -0.64 2.01
CA PRO A 92 -18.53 -0.65 2.28
C PRO A 92 -19.23 0.70 2.00
N GLU A 93 -18.61 1.61 1.25
CA GLU A 93 -19.12 2.96 0.94
C GLU A 93 -20.54 2.91 0.34
N VAL A 94 -20.81 1.94 -0.54
CA VAL A 94 -22.12 1.76 -1.19
C VAL A 94 -23.25 1.49 -0.20
N LYS A 95 -22.95 0.88 0.97
CA LYS A 95 -23.93 0.65 2.04
C LYS A 95 -24.39 1.95 2.72
N ARG A 96 -23.69 3.05 2.47
CA ARG A 96 -23.97 4.39 3.00
C ARG A 96 -24.37 5.38 1.90
N GLY A 97 -24.65 4.90 0.69
CA GLY A 97 -24.94 5.76 -0.47
C GLY A 97 -23.72 6.55 -0.97
N LEU A 98 -22.51 6.12 -0.61
CA LEU A 98 -21.24 6.75 -1.00
C LEU A 98 -20.52 5.91 -2.06
N ILE A 99 -19.41 6.44 -2.58
CA ILE A 99 -18.49 5.75 -3.48
C ILE A 99 -17.06 5.82 -2.95
N ALA A 100 -16.30 4.74 -3.13
CA ALA A 100 -14.89 4.68 -2.79
C ALA A 100 -14.07 5.61 -3.70
N GLY A 101 -13.63 6.74 -3.13
CA GLY A 101 -13.02 7.86 -3.84
C GLY A 101 -11.50 7.92 -3.75
N ALA A 102 -10.86 7.13 -2.87
CA ALA A 102 -9.41 7.12 -2.67
C ALA A 102 -8.68 6.01 -3.44
N GLY A 103 -9.33 5.48 -4.47
CA GLY A 103 -8.69 4.70 -5.52
C GLY A 103 -9.10 3.23 -5.61
N SER A 104 -9.98 2.73 -4.74
CA SER A 104 -10.40 1.31 -4.82
C SER A 104 -11.08 0.95 -6.14
N THR A 105 -11.87 1.86 -6.71
CA THR A 105 -12.50 1.68 -8.03
C THR A 105 -11.47 1.57 -9.17
N MET A 106 -10.25 2.05 -8.96
CA MET A 106 -9.15 2.03 -9.93
C MET A 106 -8.18 0.86 -9.68
N ARG A 107 -7.79 0.65 -8.42
CA ARG A 107 -6.71 -0.26 -7.99
C ARG A 107 -7.20 -1.69 -7.76
N LEU A 108 -8.36 -1.88 -7.14
CA LEU A 108 -8.78 -3.21 -6.68
C LEU A 108 -8.88 -4.21 -7.84
N LYS A 109 -9.51 -3.82 -8.97
CA LYS A 109 -9.63 -4.67 -10.17
C LYS A 109 -8.28 -5.05 -10.81
N ARG A 110 -7.20 -4.36 -10.49
CA ARG A 110 -5.84 -4.65 -10.97
C ARG A 110 -5.07 -5.56 -10.02
N GLN A 111 -5.52 -5.67 -8.78
CA GLN A 111 -4.83 -6.40 -7.72
C GLN A 111 -5.50 -7.73 -7.39
N ILE A 112 -6.82 -7.85 -7.60
CA ILE A 112 -7.58 -9.09 -7.39
C ILE A 112 -8.50 -9.39 -8.59
N PRO A 113 -9.01 -10.63 -8.73
CA PRO A 113 -9.90 -10.98 -9.84
C PRO A 113 -11.11 -10.05 -9.94
N TYR A 114 -11.47 -9.68 -11.17
CA TYR A 114 -12.52 -8.70 -11.45
C TYR A 114 -13.84 -8.99 -10.74
N ALA A 115 -14.31 -10.24 -10.76
CA ALA A 115 -15.56 -10.63 -10.12
C ALA A 115 -15.54 -10.41 -8.60
N VAL A 116 -14.42 -10.69 -7.93
CA VAL A 116 -14.24 -10.47 -6.50
C VAL A 116 -14.20 -8.98 -6.18
N ALA A 117 -13.45 -8.20 -6.97
CA ALA A 117 -13.41 -6.74 -6.83
C ALA A 117 -14.79 -6.10 -6.99
N MET A 118 -15.55 -6.51 -8.02
CA MET A 118 -16.89 -5.99 -8.26
C MET A 118 -17.84 -6.35 -7.13
N ASP A 119 -17.82 -7.60 -6.67
CA ASP A 119 -18.63 -8.02 -5.53
C ASP A 119 -18.35 -7.15 -4.30
N MET A 120 -17.09 -6.99 -3.90
CA MET A 120 -16.72 -6.07 -2.81
C MET A 120 -17.22 -4.65 -3.03
N LEU A 121 -17.02 -4.08 -4.22
CA LEU A 121 -17.31 -2.68 -4.52
C LEU A 121 -18.81 -2.37 -4.60
N ILE A 122 -19.64 -3.28 -5.12
CA ILE A 122 -21.07 -3.00 -5.37
C ILE A 122 -21.98 -3.58 -4.30
N THR A 123 -21.58 -4.66 -3.61
CA THR A 123 -22.34 -5.22 -2.49
C THR A 123 -21.86 -4.67 -1.14
N GLY A 124 -20.65 -4.11 -1.09
CA GLY A 124 -20.00 -3.69 0.14
C GLY A 124 -19.70 -4.87 1.07
N ARG A 125 -19.55 -6.10 0.54
CA ARG A 125 -19.18 -7.26 1.35
C ARG A 125 -17.74 -7.12 1.88
N VAL A 126 -17.48 -7.88 2.95
CA VAL A 126 -16.19 -7.91 3.63
C VAL A 126 -15.53 -9.26 3.35
N LEU A 127 -14.22 -9.26 3.14
CA LEU A 127 -13.39 -10.46 3.09
C LEU A 127 -12.78 -10.72 4.47
N ASP A 128 -12.65 -11.98 4.86
CA ASP A 128 -11.73 -12.37 5.93
C ASP A 128 -10.27 -12.47 5.42
N ALA A 129 -9.33 -12.76 6.32
CA ALA A 129 -7.91 -12.86 6.00
C ALA A 129 -7.59 -13.98 4.99
N GLU A 130 -8.27 -15.13 5.10
CA GLU A 130 -8.07 -16.28 4.23
C GLU A 130 -8.57 -16.02 2.81
N GLU A 131 -9.74 -15.40 2.66
CA GLU A 131 -10.24 -14.91 1.38
C GLU A 131 -9.31 -13.84 0.79
N ALA A 132 -8.86 -12.89 1.61
CA ALA A 132 -7.94 -11.84 1.17
C ALA A 132 -6.62 -12.43 0.65
N LEU A 133 -6.07 -13.45 1.31
CA LEU A 133 -4.88 -14.17 0.86
C LEU A 133 -5.16 -14.95 -0.43
N ARG A 134 -6.27 -15.71 -0.47
CA ARG A 134 -6.68 -16.51 -1.63
C ARG A 134 -6.78 -15.68 -2.91
N TRP A 135 -7.29 -14.46 -2.81
CA TRP A 135 -7.48 -13.57 -3.96
C TRP A 135 -6.28 -12.67 -4.24
N GLY A 136 -5.21 -12.75 -3.44
CA GLY A 136 -4.00 -11.94 -3.61
C GLY A 136 -4.15 -10.48 -3.13
N LEU A 137 -5.21 -10.17 -2.37
CA LEU A 137 -5.32 -8.87 -1.71
C LEU A 137 -4.23 -8.74 -0.65
N VAL A 138 -3.90 -9.79 0.08
CA VAL A 138 -2.72 -9.83 0.97
C VAL A 138 -1.76 -10.93 0.52
N SER A 139 -0.48 -10.80 0.88
CA SER A 139 0.56 -11.77 0.50
C SER A 139 0.92 -12.74 1.64
N HIS A 140 0.54 -12.42 2.88
CA HIS A 140 0.81 -13.24 4.06
C HIS A 140 -0.34 -13.16 5.06
N ILE A 141 -0.51 -14.25 5.81
CA ILE A 141 -1.27 -14.28 7.06
C ILE A 141 -0.28 -14.55 8.20
N ALA A 142 -0.49 -13.90 9.34
CA ALA A 142 0.22 -14.15 10.58
C ALA A 142 -0.77 -14.41 11.72
N PRO A 143 -0.42 -15.24 12.72
CA PRO A 143 -1.21 -15.35 13.94
C PRO A 143 -1.50 -13.98 14.57
N SER A 144 -2.66 -13.86 15.18
CA SER A 144 -3.10 -12.61 15.84
C SER A 144 -2.04 -12.11 16.84
N GLY A 145 -1.70 -10.82 16.78
CA GLY A 145 -0.66 -10.18 17.58
C GLY A 145 0.78 -10.39 17.10
N THR A 146 1.00 -11.15 16.01
CA THR A 146 2.36 -11.46 15.50
C THR A 146 2.70 -10.80 14.17
N GLY A 147 1.77 -10.02 13.59
CA GLY A 147 1.97 -9.39 12.28
C GLY A 147 3.19 -8.48 12.21
N MET A 148 3.51 -7.76 13.30
CA MET A 148 4.69 -6.91 13.40
C MET A 148 6.01 -7.70 13.37
N ALA A 149 6.06 -8.90 13.94
CA ALA A 149 7.24 -9.76 13.86
C ALA A 149 7.48 -10.18 12.41
N LYS A 150 6.40 -10.60 11.72
CA LYS A 150 6.45 -10.96 10.31
C LYS A 150 6.89 -9.81 9.41
N ALA A 151 6.41 -8.60 9.69
CA ALA A 151 6.82 -7.41 8.96
C ALA A 151 8.31 -7.08 9.14
N ARG A 152 8.87 -7.31 10.33
CA ARG A 152 10.31 -7.13 10.59
C ARG A 152 11.16 -8.14 9.83
N GLU A 153 10.76 -9.42 9.79
CA GLU A 153 11.44 -10.43 8.97
C GLU A 153 11.53 -9.99 7.50
N ILE A 154 10.42 -9.52 6.93
CA ILE A 154 10.38 -9.06 5.54
C ILE A 154 11.18 -7.75 5.37
N ALA A 155 11.11 -6.85 6.36
CA ALA A 155 11.90 -5.62 6.36
C ALA A 155 13.40 -5.90 6.32
N ASP A 156 13.88 -6.90 7.07
CA ASP A 156 15.29 -7.30 7.10
C ASP A 156 15.73 -7.82 5.73
N VAL A 157 14.88 -8.64 5.07
CA VAL A 157 15.14 -9.10 3.70
C VAL A 157 15.22 -7.93 2.72
N ILE A 158 14.31 -6.96 2.80
CA ILE A 158 14.36 -5.77 1.92
C ILE A 158 15.62 -4.95 2.18
N CYS A 159 15.99 -4.75 3.44
CA CYS A 159 17.14 -3.94 3.83
C CYS A 159 18.49 -4.61 3.50
N ALA A 160 18.52 -5.93 3.31
CA ALA A 160 19.70 -6.65 2.83
C ALA A 160 19.94 -6.52 1.31
N ASN A 161 18.97 -6.02 0.55
CA ASN A 161 19.08 -5.83 -0.91
C ASN A 161 19.69 -4.49 -1.29
N GLY A 162 20.15 -4.38 -2.54
CA GLY A 162 20.68 -3.13 -3.10
C GLY A 162 19.64 -1.99 -3.03
N PRO A 163 19.87 -0.93 -2.25
CA PRO A 163 18.83 0.07 -1.96
C PRO A 163 18.43 0.89 -3.19
N LEU A 164 19.34 1.08 -4.17
CA LEU A 164 18.99 1.70 -5.46
C LEU A 164 18.06 0.79 -6.28
N ALA A 165 18.37 -0.52 -6.33
CA ALA A 165 17.56 -1.50 -7.06
C ALA A 165 16.15 -1.62 -6.46
N VAL A 166 16.02 -1.69 -5.13
CA VAL A 166 14.73 -1.76 -4.46
C VAL A 166 13.86 -0.52 -4.76
N LYS A 167 14.45 0.68 -4.65
CA LYS A 167 13.74 1.94 -4.96
C LYS A 167 13.31 1.99 -6.43
N ALA A 168 14.20 1.64 -7.34
CA ALA A 168 13.94 1.67 -8.78
C ALA A 168 12.88 0.64 -9.19
N ALA A 169 12.92 -0.58 -8.63
CA ALA A 169 11.94 -1.61 -8.91
C ALA A 169 10.52 -1.15 -8.51
N LYS A 170 10.36 -0.62 -7.29
CA LYS A 170 9.08 -0.05 -6.85
C LYS A 170 8.64 1.11 -7.75
N ALA A 171 9.53 2.06 -8.03
CA ALA A 171 9.21 3.24 -8.82
C ALA A 171 8.79 2.87 -10.26
N SER A 172 9.47 1.90 -10.87
CA SER A 172 9.13 1.38 -12.20
C SER A 172 7.71 0.82 -12.21
N VAL A 173 7.40 -0.12 -11.31
CA VAL A 173 6.05 -0.74 -11.22
C VAL A 173 4.95 0.30 -11.06
N ILE A 174 5.16 1.31 -10.21
CA ILE A 174 4.17 2.38 -10.00
C ILE A 174 3.99 3.23 -11.26
N ALA A 175 5.09 3.61 -11.91
CA ALA A 175 5.06 4.47 -13.09
C ALA A 175 4.46 3.78 -14.32
N THR A 176 4.61 2.46 -14.44
CA THR A 176 4.21 1.68 -15.62
C THR A 176 2.91 0.90 -15.46
N GLY A 177 2.45 0.63 -14.23
CA GLY A 177 1.36 -0.32 -13.94
C GLY A 177 -0.03 -0.01 -14.55
N TRP A 178 -0.17 1.11 -15.25
CA TRP A 178 -1.42 1.55 -15.90
C TRP A 178 -1.32 1.61 -17.43
N LEU A 179 -0.15 1.28 -17.98
CA LEU A 179 0.17 1.49 -19.39
C LEU A 179 0.23 0.17 -20.16
N PRO A 180 -0.06 0.17 -21.47
CA PRO A 180 0.33 -0.91 -22.36
C PRO A 180 1.85 -1.13 -22.31
N GLU A 181 2.31 -2.36 -22.52
CA GLU A 181 3.73 -2.72 -22.45
C GLU A 181 4.61 -1.85 -23.36
N SER A 182 4.13 -1.54 -24.57
CA SER A 182 4.82 -0.67 -25.53
C SER A 182 5.07 0.76 -25.02
N GLU A 183 4.21 1.27 -24.13
CA GLU A 183 4.36 2.58 -23.50
C GLU A 183 5.15 2.48 -22.17
N ALA A 184 5.04 1.34 -21.47
CA ALA A 184 5.73 1.07 -20.22
C ALA A 184 7.23 0.84 -20.38
N GLN A 185 7.65 0.11 -21.41
CA GLN A 185 9.05 -0.28 -21.63
C GLN A 185 10.04 0.91 -21.66
N PRO A 186 9.81 2.00 -22.42
CA PRO A 186 10.75 3.12 -22.42
C PRO A 186 10.85 3.80 -21.04
N ILE A 187 9.77 3.80 -20.25
CA ILE A 187 9.75 4.33 -18.88
C ILE A 187 10.57 3.42 -17.94
N GLU A 188 10.36 2.10 -18.02
CA GLU A 188 11.11 1.12 -17.24
C GLU A 188 12.63 1.24 -17.46
N ILE A 189 13.06 1.38 -18.72
CA ILE A 189 14.49 1.56 -19.07
C ILE A 189 15.11 2.75 -18.33
N GLY A 190 14.34 3.82 -18.12
CA GLY A 190 14.74 4.98 -17.33
C GLY A 190 15.06 4.67 -15.87
N PHE A 191 14.43 3.65 -15.28
CA PHE A 191 14.72 3.16 -13.93
C PHE A 191 15.82 2.10 -13.91
N VAL A 192 15.87 1.22 -14.91
CA VAL A 192 16.83 0.12 -14.99
C VAL A 192 18.24 0.63 -15.28
N SER A 193 18.41 1.51 -16.26
CA SER A 193 19.75 1.90 -16.73
C SER A 193 20.61 2.58 -15.66
N PRO A 194 20.10 3.46 -14.77
CA PRO A 194 20.90 4.01 -13.69
C PRO A 194 21.37 2.96 -12.68
N VAL A 195 20.49 2.00 -12.32
CA VAL A 195 20.84 0.91 -11.39
C VAL A 195 21.95 0.05 -11.98
N MET A 196 21.85 -0.35 -13.24
CA MET A 196 22.86 -1.21 -13.88
C MET A 196 24.26 -0.58 -13.96
N ARG A 197 24.35 0.75 -13.88
CA ARG A 197 25.62 1.50 -13.90
C ARG A 197 26.17 1.80 -12.51
N SER A 198 25.43 1.49 -11.45
CA SER A 198 25.79 1.83 -10.08
C SER A 198 26.96 1.00 -9.55
N GLU A 199 27.61 1.47 -8.47
CA GLU A 199 28.61 0.70 -7.76
C GLU A 199 27.98 -0.54 -7.12
N ASP A 200 26.76 -0.41 -6.59
CA ASP A 200 26.00 -1.54 -6.02
C ASP A 200 25.76 -2.67 -7.02
N ALA A 201 25.50 -2.38 -8.30
CA ALA A 201 25.33 -3.42 -9.31
C ALA A 201 26.65 -4.18 -9.56
N LYS A 202 27.78 -3.47 -9.61
CA LYS A 202 29.11 -4.08 -9.75
C LYS A 202 29.43 -4.95 -8.53
N GLU A 203 29.15 -4.46 -7.33
CA GLU A 203 29.33 -5.20 -6.08
C GLU A 203 28.45 -6.44 -6.03
N GLY A 204 27.18 -6.36 -6.42
CA GLY A 204 26.28 -7.51 -6.48
C GLY A 204 26.80 -8.62 -7.41
N MET A 205 27.24 -8.26 -8.63
CA MET A 205 27.84 -9.20 -9.57
C MET A 205 29.15 -9.81 -9.04
N LYS A 206 30.00 -8.99 -8.41
CA LYS A 206 31.26 -9.43 -7.81
C LYS A 206 31.02 -10.39 -6.63
N ALA A 207 30.15 -10.03 -5.70
CA ALA A 207 29.81 -10.84 -4.53
C ALA A 207 29.21 -12.20 -4.92
N PHE A 208 28.37 -12.23 -5.97
CA PHE A 208 27.86 -13.48 -6.54
C PHE A 208 28.99 -14.37 -7.07
N SER A 209 29.92 -13.82 -7.86
CA SER A 209 31.08 -14.56 -8.38
C SER A 209 32.00 -15.06 -7.26
N GLU A 210 32.14 -14.29 -6.19
CA GLU A 210 33.00 -14.59 -5.04
C GLU A 210 32.30 -15.44 -3.96
N LYS A 211 31.01 -15.77 -4.15
CA LYS A 211 30.16 -16.52 -3.20
C LYS A 211 30.15 -15.93 -1.78
N ARG A 212 30.05 -14.61 -1.69
CA ARG A 212 29.95 -13.87 -0.42
C ARG A 212 28.72 -12.98 -0.39
N THR A 213 28.36 -12.52 0.81
CA THR A 213 27.31 -11.51 0.97
C THR A 213 27.78 -10.18 0.35
N PRO A 214 26.94 -9.51 -0.47
CA PRO A 214 27.25 -8.19 -1.01
C PRO A 214 27.18 -7.10 0.08
N ASN A 215 27.99 -6.06 -0.05
CA ASN A 215 27.94 -4.88 0.80
C ASN A 215 27.47 -3.65 0.01
N PHE A 216 26.16 -3.46 -0.05
CA PHE A 216 25.56 -2.34 -0.79
C PHE A 216 25.68 -1.01 -0.02
N GLN A 217 25.98 0.07 -0.74
CA GLN A 217 26.21 1.42 -0.20
C GLN A 217 25.25 2.47 -0.77
N GLY A 218 24.41 2.11 -1.74
CA GLY A 218 23.41 3.00 -2.33
C GLY A 218 23.97 4.03 -3.30
N LYS A 219 25.01 3.66 -4.05
CA LYS A 219 25.69 4.47 -5.07
C LYS A 219 26.07 3.64 -6.29
#